data_AF-X1SF23-F1
#
_entry.id   AF-X1SF23-F1
#
_cell.length_a   1.000
_cell.length_b   1.000
_cell.length_c   1.000
_cell.angle_alpha   90.00
_cell.angle_beta   90.00
_cell.angle_gamma   90.00
#
_symmetry.space_group_name_H-M   'P 1'
#
loop_
_entity.id
_entity.type
_entity.pdbx_description
1 polymer ?
#
loop_
_entity_poly.entity_id
_entity_poly.type
_entity_poly.pdbx_seq_one_letter_code
_entity_poly.pdbx_strand_id
1 'polypeptide(L)'
;MKKLLLISVTVSLILIAGCDSLFGSGIEEFKLSYDEVIEASMHPYTGPSNPGVDTSTLKGKVVCGYQGWFTTAGDGSGMGWFHWGKPFAAPSDKFEPGVCSIDMWPDMKEY
;
A
#
# COMPACT_ATOMS: atom_id res chain seq x y z
N MET A 1 19.35 -38.11 35.28
CA MET A 1 18.21 -37.80 34.38
C MET A 1 17.58 -36.43 34.64
N LYS A 2 17.23 -36.05 35.88
CA LYS A 2 16.56 -34.76 36.17
C LYS A 2 17.40 -33.49 35.89
N LYS A 3 18.73 -33.55 36.04
CA LYS A 3 19.63 -32.40 35.78
C LYS A 3 19.80 -32.07 34.29
N LEU A 4 19.63 -33.04 33.40
CA LEU A 4 19.80 -32.85 31.95
C LEU A 4 18.55 -32.21 31.32
N LEU A 5 17.36 -32.54 31.84
CA LEU A 5 16.09 -31.96 31.42
C LEU A 5 16.00 -30.47 31.79
N LEU A 6 16.52 -30.06 32.96
CA LEU A 6 16.50 -28.67 33.39
C LEU A 6 17.35 -27.75 32.49
N ILE A 7 18.51 -28.25 32.03
CA ILE A 7 19.41 -27.50 31.13
C ILE A 7 18.78 -27.34 29.74
N SER A 8 18.08 -28.38 29.25
CA SER A 8 17.38 -28.31 27.96
C SER A 8 16.24 -27.29 27.98
N VAL A 9 15.48 -27.20 29.08
CA VAL A 9 14.36 -26.26 29.20
C VAL A 9 14.86 -24.82 29.34
N THR A 10 15.95 -24.58 30.08
CA THR A 10 16.51 -23.23 30.22
C THR A 10 17.18 -22.72 28.94
N VAL A 11 17.85 -23.59 28.17
CA VAL A 11 18.45 -23.20 26.87
C VAL A 11 17.37 -22.89 25.82
N SER A 12 16.25 -23.62 25.81
CA SER A 12 15.13 -23.34 24.90
C SER A 12 14.40 -22.03 25.24
N LEU A 13 14.25 -21.67 26.52
CA LEU A 13 13.64 -20.39 26.92
C LEU A 13 14.49 -19.17 26.52
N ILE A 14 15.83 -19.28 26.59
CA ILE A 14 16.74 -18.19 26.20
C ILE A 14 16.74 -17.96 24.69
N LEU A 15 16.60 -19.02 23.88
CA LEU A 15 16.49 -18.91 22.42
C LEU A 15 15.17 -18.28 21.96
N ILE A 16 14.07 -18.51 22.67
CA ILE A 16 12.77 -17.91 22.35
C ILE A 16 12.77 -16.42 22.71
N ALA A 17 13.30 -16.03 23.88
CA ALA A 17 13.37 -14.63 24.30
C ALA A 17 14.34 -13.77 23.45
N GLY A 18 15.37 -14.39 22.85
CA GLY A 18 16.32 -13.69 21.98
C GLY A 18 15.80 -13.44 20.55
N CYS A 19 14.81 -14.21 20.10
CA CYS A 19 14.27 -14.10 18.74
C CYS A 19 13.44 -12.82 18.54
N ASP A 20 12.72 -12.37 19.58
CA ASP A 20 11.93 -11.14 19.54
C ASP A 20 12.79 -9.86 19.49
N SER A 21 14.09 -9.97 19.80
CA SER A 21 15.01 -8.83 19.85
C SER A 21 15.72 -8.54 18.52
N LEU A 22 15.68 -9.48 17.57
CA LEU A 22 16.43 -9.40 16.30
C LEU A 22 15.58 -8.92 15.11
N PHE A 23 14.26 -8.93 15.26
CA PHE A 23 13.34 -8.31 14.31
C PHE A 23 12.84 -7.01 14.92
N GLY A 24 13.72 -6.01 14.97
CA GLY A 24 13.25 -4.64 15.06
C GLY A 24 12.24 -4.44 13.94
N SER A 25 10.97 -4.30 14.29
CA SER A 25 9.91 -3.94 13.36
C SER A 25 10.33 -2.63 12.71
N GLY A 26 10.90 -2.71 11.51
CA GLY A 26 11.27 -1.55 10.68
C GLY A 26 10.05 -0.79 10.16
N ILE A 27 8.98 -0.75 10.95
CA ILE A 27 7.85 0.12 10.75
C ILE A 27 8.24 1.40 11.48
N GLU A 28 8.75 2.38 10.74
CA GLU A 28 8.84 3.74 11.25
C GLU A 28 7.41 4.16 11.63
N GLU A 29 7.17 4.32 12.93
CA GLU A 29 5.85 4.73 13.42
C GLU A 29 5.49 6.06 12.75
N PHE A 30 4.35 6.10 12.08
CA PHE A 30 3.87 7.30 11.42
C PHE A 30 3.50 8.32 12.49
N LYS A 31 4.36 9.32 12.71
CA LYS A 31 4.31 10.23 13.88
C LYS A 31 3.29 11.37 13.78
N LEU A 32 2.60 11.52 12.65
CA LEU A 32 1.65 12.61 12.48
C LEU A 32 0.29 12.21 13.04
N SER A 33 -0.27 13.05 13.90
CA SER A 33 -1.69 12.96 14.27
C SER A 33 -2.56 13.24 13.04
N TYR A 34 -3.81 12.75 13.06
CA TYR A 34 -4.75 12.93 11.96
C TYR A 34 -4.92 14.40 11.57
N ASP A 35 -4.98 15.29 12.56
CA ASP A 35 -5.12 16.73 12.34
C ASP A 35 -3.87 17.32 11.66
N GLU A 36 -2.67 16.89 12.05
CA GLU A 36 -1.42 17.34 11.43
C GLU A 36 -1.28 16.87 9.98
N VAL A 37 -1.75 15.65 9.66
CA VAL A 37 -1.79 15.15 8.27
C VAL A 37 -2.72 16.01 7.42
N ILE A 38 -3.90 16.33 7.93
CA ILE A 38 -4.86 17.19 7.21
C ILE A 38 -4.23 18.54 6.94
N GLU A 39 -3.64 19.19 7.94
CA GLU A 39 -3.01 20.50 7.75
C GLU A 39 -1.85 20.44 6.73
N ALA A 40 -1.04 19.38 6.76
CA ALA A 40 0.09 19.22 5.85
C ALA A 40 -0.31 18.86 4.41
N SER A 41 -1.39 18.10 4.21
CA SER A 41 -1.76 17.51 2.91
C SER A 41 -3.01 18.11 2.26
N MET A 42 -3.94 18.68 3.03
CA MET A 42 -5.23 19.18 2.55
C MET A 42 -5.27 20.71 2.41
N HIS A 43 -4.13 21.35 2.18
CA HIS A 43 -4.09 22.75 1.78
C HIS A 43 -4.30 22.93 0.25
N PRO A 44 -4.91 24.05 -0.19
CA PRO A 44 -4.94 24.40 -1.61
C PRO A 44 -3.53 24.52 -2.19
N TYR A 45 -3.34 24.11 -3.44
CA TYR A 45 -2.07 24.25 -4.14
C TYR A 45 -1.59 25.70 -4.18
N THR A 46 -0.37 25.95 -3.67
CA THR A 46 0.22 27.29 -3.53
C THR A 46 1.32 27.60 -4.55
N GLY A 47 1.64 26.67 -5.45
CA GLY A 47 2.68 26.85 -6.46
C GLY A 47 2.27 27.76 -7.62
N PRO A 48 3.14 27.94 -8.63
CA PRO A 48 2.84 28.74 -9.81
C PRO A 48 1.56 28.25 -10.48
N SER A 49 0.61 29.16 -10.71
CA SER A 49 -0.57 28.92 -11.54
C SER A 49 -0.43 29.75 -12.82
N ASN A 50 -0.91 29.21 -13.94
CA ASN A 50 -0.91 29.92 -15.21
C ASN A 50 -2.29 30.60 -15.40
N PRO A 51 -2.41 31.91 -15.21
CA PRO A 51 -3.70 32.60 -15.19
C PRO A 51 -4.34 32.77 -16.58
N GLY A 52 -3.68 32.29 -17.65
CA GLY A 52 -4.16 32.40 -19.03
C GLY A 52 -5.40 31.57 -19.37
N VAL A 53 -6.01 30.90 -18.38
CA VAL A 53 -7.19 30.06 -18.56
C VAL A 53 -8.26 30.48 -17.56
N ASP A 54 -9.45 30.85 -18.05
CA ASP A 54 -10.63 31.11 -17.22
C ASP A 54 -11.03 29.83 -16.46
N THR A 55 -11.00 29.88 -15.13
CA THR A 55 -11.33 28.75 -14.23
C THR A 55 -12.79 28.76 -13.75
N SER A 56 -13.59 29.75 -14.15
CA SER A 56 -15.01 29.87 -13.75
C SER A 56 -15.95 28.93 -14.50
N THR A 57 -15.47 28.30 -15.58
CA THR A 57 -16.25 27.39 -16.43
C THR A 57 -15.43 26.21 -16.95
N LEU A 58 -16.09 25.11 -17.32
CA LEU A 58 -15.48 23.97 -18.02
C LEU A 58 -15.71 24.02 -19.55
N LYS A 59 -16.44 25.01 -20.07
CA LYS A 59 -16.78 25.10 -21.49
C LYS A 59 -15.53 25.16 -22.36
N GLY A 60 -15.44 24.28 -23.36
CA GLY A 60 -14.30 24.21 -24.29
C GLY A 60 -13.01 23.66 -23.68
N LYS A 61 -13.07 23.10 -22.47
CA LYS A 61 -11.92 22.46 -21.81
C LYS A 61 -12.02 20.94 -21.90
N VAL A 62 -10.88 20.29 -22.03
CA VAL A 62 -10.77 18.84 -21.87
C VAL A 62 -10.51 18.56 -20.40
N VAL A 63 -11.37 17.75 -19.78
CA VAL A 63 -11.20 17.28 -18.41
C VAL A 63 -10.83 15.81 -18.48
N CYS A 64 -9.69 15.46 -17.89
CA CYS A 64 -9.26 14.07 -17.72
C CYS A 64 -9.46 13.70 -16.25
N GLY A 65 -10.34 12.74 -15.98
CA GLY A 65 -10.53 12.17 -14.65
C GLY A 65 -9.85 10.82 -14.54
N TYR A 66 -9.33 10.50 -13.37
CA TYR A 66 -8.95 9.15 -12.99
C TYR A 66 -10.00 8.61 -12.01
N GLN A 67 -10.52 7.42 -12.27
CA GLN A 67 -11.39 6.73 -11.33
C GLN A 67 -10.54 5.73 -10.55
N GLY A 68 -10.48 5.91 -9.23
CA GLY A 68 -9.70 5.06 -8.34
C GLY A 68 -10.26 3.65 -8.27
N TRP A 69 -9.74 2.77 -9.12
CA TRP A 69 -10.09 1.34 -9.12
C TRP A 69 -8.95 0.44 -8.71
N PHE A 70 -7.76 0.99 -8.44
CA PHE A 70 -6.55 0.24 -8.13
C PHE A 70 -6.08 0.59 -6.71
N THR A 71 -5.68 -0.43 -5.96
CA THR A 71 -4.93 -0.29 -4.71
C THR A 71 -3.52 -0.84 -4.89
N THR A 72 -2.60 -0.37 -4.06
CA THR A 72 -1.21 -0.85 -4.03
C THR A 72 -0.82 -1.27 -2.62
N ALA A 73 0.18 -2.15 -2.50
CA ALA A 73 0.75 -2.44 -1.19
C ALA A 73 1.28 -1.14 -0.53
N GLY A 74 0.79 -0.82 0.67
CA GLY A 74 1.20 0.37 1.42
C GLY A 74 0.35 1.63 1.21
N ASP A 75 -0.73 1.58 0.42
CA ASP A 75 -1.63 2.74 0.22
C ASP A 75 -2.61 3.01 1.39
N GLY A 76 -2.49 2.27 2.50
CA GLY A 76 -3.35 2.39 3.67
C GLY A 76 -4.68 1.63 3.57
N SER A 77 -5.04 1.05 2.42
CA SER A 77 -6.27 0.27 2.25
C SER A 77 -6.21 -1.13 2.91
N GLY A 78 -5.00 -1.67 3.10
CA GLY A 78 -4.79 -3.04 3.56
C GLY A 78 -5.15 -4.11 2.51
N MET A 79 -5.47 -3.71 1.26
CA MET A 79 -5.95 -4.62 0.22
C MET A 79 -4.84 -5.18 -0.69
N GLY A 80 -3.59 -4.71 -0.53
CA GLY A 80 -2.49 -5.10 -1.41
C GLY A 80 -2.72 -4.61 -2.84
N TRP A 81 -2.27 -5.39 -3.83
CA TRP A 81 -2.56 -5.11 -5.23
C TRP A 81 -3.97 -5.61 -5.58
N PHE A 82 -4.91 -4.70 -5.75
CA PHE A 82 -6.30 -5.03 -6.07
C PHE A 82 -6.87 -4.10 -7.15
N HIS A 83 -7.78 -4.65 -7.97
CA HIS A 83 -8.55 -3.91 -8.97
C HIS A 83 -10.06 -4.14 -8.72
N TRP A 84 -10.82 -3.05 -8.68
CA TRP A 84 -12.27 -3.10 -8.52
C TRP A 84 -12.93 -3.89 -9.66
N GLY A 85 -13.81 -4.83 -9.33
CA GLY A 85 -14.45 -5.76 -10.28
C GLY A 85 -14.01 -7.22 -10.15
N LYS A 86 -12.95 -7.51 -9.38
CA LYS A 86 -12.67 -8.88 -8.92
C LYS A 86 -13.63 -9.29 -7.80
N PRO A 87 -13.99 -10.58 -7.66
CA PRO A 87 -14.78 -11.05 -6.52
C PRO A 87 -14.08 -10.68 -5.22
N PHE A 88 -14.77 -9.92 -4.36
CA PHE A 88 -14.28 -9.49 -3.03
C PHE A 88 -13.82 -10.68 -2.15
N ALA A 89 -14.28 -11.89 -2.45
CA ALA A 89 -13.95 -13.12 -1.72
C ALA A 89 -12.57 -13.71 -2.07
N ALA A 90 -11.87 -13.20 -3.09
CA ALA A 90 -10.55 -13.70 -3.46
C ALA A 90 -9.60 -12.57 -3.92
N PRO A 91 -9.27 -11.59 -3.04
CA PRO A 91 -8.02 -10.85 -3.21
C PRO A 91 -6.89 -11.88 -3.25
N SER A 92 -6.25 -11.99 -4.41
CA SER A 92 -5.16 -12.92 -4.62
C SER A 92 -4.01 -12.14 -5.22
N ASP A 93 -2.91 -12.18 -4.48
CA ASP A 93 -1.59 -11.70 -4.83
C ASP A 93 -0.91 -12.60 -5.88
N LYS A 94 -1.60 -13.66 -6.34
CA LYS A 94 -1.16 -14.50 -7.45
C LYS A 94 -1.55 -13.92 -8.80
N PHE A 95 -0.58 -13.87 -9.70
CA PHE A 95 -0.78 -13.56 -11.10
C PHE A 95 -0.96 -14.86 -11.90
N GLU A 96 -2.20 -15.38 -11.95
CA GLU A 96 -2.53 -16.64 -12.62
C GLU A 96 -3.84 -16.55 -13.44
N PRO A 97 -4.07 -17.46 -14.41
CA PRO A 97 -5.30 -17.50 -15.19
C PRO A 97 -6.56 -17.58 -14.31
N GLY A 98 -7.58 -16.75 -14.61
CA GLY A 98 -8.81 -16.65 -13.82
C GLY A 98 -8.74 -15.67 -12.64
N VAL A 99 -7.54 -15.18 -12.31
CA VAL A 99 -7.30 -14.19 -11.23
C VAL A 99 -6.76 -12.86 -11.78
N CYS A 100 -6.21 -12.86 -12.98
CA CYS A 100 -5.76 -11.66 -13.70
C CYS A 100 -6.96 -10.88 -14.29
N SER A 101 -7.04 -9.57 -14.02
CA SER A 101 -8.07 -8.65 -14.56
C SER A 101 -7.54 -7.75 -15.68
N ILE A 102 -6.49 -8.18 -16.36
CA ILE A 102 -5.92 -7.43 -17.48
C ILE A 102 -6.73 -7.78 -18.72
N ASP A 103 -7.65 -6.87 -19.10
CA ASP A 103 -8.50 -7.06 -20.28
C ASP A 103 -7.72 -6.88 -21.60
N MET A 104 -6.63 -6.11 -21.56
CA MET A 104 -5.82 -5.78 -22.73
C MET A 104 -4.34 -5.79 -22.38
N TRP A 105 -3.56 -6.51 -23.18
CA TRP A 105 -2.11 -6.52 -23.12
C TRP A 105 -1.55 -5.78 -24.35
N PRO A 106 -0.56 -4.90 -24.20
CA PRO A 106 0.02 -4.18 -25.34
C PRO A 106 0.71 -5.16 -26.31
N ASP A 107 0.73 -4.81 -27.60
CA ASP A 107 1.53 -5.55 -28.57
C ASP A 107 3.01 -5.39 -28.23
N MET A 108 3.69 -6.51 -28.00
CA MET A 108 5.09 -6.54 -27.58
C MET A 108 6.07 -6.70 -28.76
N LYS A 109 5.60 -6.67 -30.01
CA LYS A 109 6.45 -6.90 -31.19
C LYS A 109 7.60 -5.91 -31.37
N GLU A 110 7.55 -4.77 -30.71
CA GLU A 110 8.59 -3.73 -30.79
C GLU A 110 9.73 -3.91 -29.77
N TYR A 111 9.63 -4.90 -28.87
CA TYR A 111 10.64 -5.25 -27.85
C TYR A 111 11.21 -6.65 -28.09
#